data_AF-A0AAV0W599-F1
#
_entry.id   AF-A0AAV0W599-F1
#
_cell.length_a   1.000
_cell.length_b   1.000
_cell.length_c   1.000
_cell.angle_alpha   90.00
_cell.angle_beta   90.00
_cell.angle_gamma   90.00
#
_symmetry.space_group_name_H-M   'P 1'
#
loop_
_entity.id
_entity.type
_entity.pdbx_description
1 polymer ?
#
loop_
_entity_poly.entity_id
_entity_poly.type
_entity_poly.pdbx_seq_one_letter_code
_entity_poly.pdbx_strand_id
1 'polypeptide(L)'
;MNCDTTNGMWNKLLNVYEQKSDTSITTVQQKFYRYTMDQKDNIAGHISKLENLSRQLKQLGEPISESMLITNIFMTLPDSYRNFYSAWDSMNSANRTLEQLTPRLMVEET
;
A
#
# COMPACT_ATOMS: atom_id res chain seq x y z
N MET A 1 -39.05 21.00 -13.53
CA MET A 1 -38.89 19.63 -13.01
C MET A 1 -38.03 19.73 -11.75
N ASN A 2 -38.69 19.95 -10.62
CA ASN A 2 -38.02 20.19 -9.35
C ASN A 2 -37.55 18.87 -8.74
N CYS A 3 -36.29 18.84 -8.34
CA CYS A 3 -35.76 17.84 -7.40
C CYS A 3 -36.27 18.15 -5.98
N ASP A 4 -37.57 18.07 -5.73
CA ASP A 4 -38.19 18.37 -4.43
C ASP A 4 -38.66 17.10 -3.70
N THR A 5 -37.94 15.99 -3.86
CA THR A 5 -38.14 14.83 -2.98
C THR A 5 -36.86 14.60 -2.18
N THR A 6 -37.02 14.40 -0.86
CA THR A 6 -35.94 14.03 0.07
C THR A 6 -35.10 12.87 -0.48
N ASN A 7 -35.72 11.95 -1.22
CA ASN A 7 -35.05 10.84 -1.90
C ASN A 7 -34.08 11.32 -3.00
N GLY A 8 -34.48 12.31 -3.83
CA GLY A 8 -33.61 12.87 -4.85
C GLY A 8 -32.40 13.64 -4.29
N MET A 9 -32.59 14.34 -3.16
CA MET A 9 -31.48 14.98 -2.44
C MET A 9 -30.54 13.96 -1.78
N TRP A 10 -31.09 12.92 -1.16
CA TRP A 10 -30.33 11.83 -0.56
C TRP A 10 -29.49 11.07 -1.60
N ASN A 11 -30.07 10.72 -2.75
CA ASN A 11 -29.35 10.04 -3.82
C ASN A 11 -28.23 10.90 -4.42
N LYS A 12 -28.45 12.23 -4.53
CA LYS A 12 -27.37 13.15 -4.94
C LYS A 12 -26.22 13.17 -3.93
N LEU A 13 -26.52 13.23 -2.64
CA LEU A 13 -25.49 13.20 -1.59
C LEU A 13 -24.73 11.87 -1.58
N LEU A 14 -25.45 10.75 -1.74
CA LEU A 14 -24.85 9.42 -1.83
C LEU A 14 -23.92 9.32 -3.04
N ASN A 15 -24.36 9.72 -4.24
CA ASN A 15 -23.54 9.70 -5.44
C ASN A 15 -22.27 10.57 -5.30
N VAL A 16 -22.38 11.76 -4.69
CA VAL A 16 -21.22 12.63 -4.45
C VAL A 16 -20.25 11.98 -3.46
N TYR A 17 -20.77 11.32 -2.42
CA TYR A 17 -19.96 10.61 -1.45
C TYR A 17 -19.24 9.40 -2.07
N GLU A 18 -19.97 8.56 -2.82
CA GLU A 18 -19.42 7.40 -3.54
C GLU A 18 -18.36 7.82 -4.55
N GLN A 19 -18.64 8.83 -5.38
CA GLN A 19 -17.67 9.35 -6.35
C GLN A 19 -16.41 9.90 -5.65
N LYS A 20 -16.56 10.58 -4.51
CA LYS A 20 -15.43 11.07 -3.72
C LYS A 20 -14.64 9.91 -3.11
N SER A 21 -15.32 8.86 -2.66
CA SER A 21 -14.70 7.63 -2.17
C SER A 21 -13.89 6.94 -3.27
N ASP A 22 -14.48 6.71 -4.45
CA ASP A 22 -13.81 6.05 -5.58
C ASP A 22 -12.62 6.85 -6.10
N THR A 23 -12.76 8.18 -6.19
CA THR A 23 -11.66 9.07 -6.57
C THR A 23 -10.54 9.05 -5.52
N SER A 24 -10.90 8.98 -4.23
CA SER A 24 -9.95 8.85 -3.12
C SER A 24 -9.23 7.50 -3.15
N ILE A 25 -9.96 6.40 -3.32
CA ILE A 25 -9.43 5.03 -3.46
C ILE A 25 -8.44 4.97 -4.63
N THR A 26 -8.89 5.40 -5.81
CA THR A 26 -8.06 5.41 -7.03
C THR A 26 -6.78 6.22 -6.82
N THR A 27 -6.87 7.37 -6.15
CA THR A 27 -5.70 8.20 -5.84
C THR A 27 -4.71 7.48 -4.94
N VAL A 28 -5.17 6.81 -3.87
CA VAL A 28 -4.28 6.07 -2.96
C VAL A 28 -3.70 4.84 -3.66
N GLN A 29 -4.48 4.12 -4.46
CA GLN A 29 -3.99 2.99 -5.27
C GLN A 29 -2.89 3.44 -6.24
N GLN A 30 -3.09 4.55 -6.95
CA GLN A 30 -2.07 5.10 -7.83
C GLN A 30 -0.79 5.47 -7.08
N LYS A 31 -0.90 6.07 -5.89
CA LYS A 31 0.27 6.34 -5.03
C LYS A 31 0.96 5.06 -4.61
N PHE A 32 0.21 4.03 -4.23
CA PHE A 32 0.74 2.73 -3.82
C PHE A 32 1.52 2.05 -4.95
N TYR A 33 0.91 1.90 -6.12
CA TYR A 33 1.53 1.19 -7.25
C TYR A 33 2.64 1.95 -7.97
N ARG A 34 2.67 3.29 -7.87
CA ARG A 34 3.73 4.12 -8.46
C ARG A 34 4.85 4.43 -7.47
N TYR A 35 4.68 4.08 -6.21
CA TYR A 35 5.69 4.32 -5.21
C TYR A 35 6.97 3.57 -5.58
N THR A 36 8.11 4.22 -5.39
CA THR A 36 9.45 3.64 -5.52
C THR A 36 10.28 4.20 -4.37
N MET A 37 11.27 3.44 -3.88
CA MET A 37 12.17 3.95 -2.84
C MET A 37 12.97 5.14 -3.37
N ASP A 38 12.95 6.26 -2.66
CA ASP A 38 13.89 7.35 -2.93
C ASP A 38 15.29 6.92 -2.50
N GLN A 39 16.32 7.26 -3.26
CA GLN A 39 17.72 6.98 -2.92
C GLN A 39 18.15 7.61 -1.59
N LYS A 40 17.42 8.61 -1.10
CA LYS A 40 17.67 9.29 0.18
C LYS A 40 16.90 8.70 1.35
N ASP A 41 15.89 7.87 1.08
CA ASP A 41 15.14 7.19 2.13
C ASP A 41 15.98 6.04 2.69
N ASN A 42 15.86 5.80 3.99
CA ASN A 42 16.30 4.55 4.58
C ASN A 42 15.22 3.47 4.44
N ILE A 43 15.59 2.21 4.64
CA ILE A 43 14.68 1.05 4.53
C ILE A 43 13.48 1.18 5.47
N ALA A 44 13.69 1.63 6.70
CA ALA A 44 12.62 1.81 7.68
C ALA A 44 11.58 2.84 7.22
N GLY A 45 12.05 3.97 6.67
CA GLY A 45 11.20 5.02 6.10
C GLY A 45 10.47 4.53 4.86
N HIS A 46 11.15 3.75 4.02
CA HIS A 46 10.58 3.12 2.84
C HIS A 46 9.40 2.20 3.18
N ILE A 47 9.61 1.25 4.11
CA ILE A 47 8.57 0.31 4.56
C ILE A 47 7.41 1.08 5.19
N SER A 48 7.71 2.07 6.04
CA SER A 48 6.69 2.88 6.72
C SER A 48 5.76 3.61 5.75
N LYS A 49 6.27 4.12 4.62
CA LYS A 49 5.47 4.78 3.58
C LYS A 49 4.50 3.80 2.90
N LEU A 50 4.98 2.61 2.55
CA LEU A 50 4.14 1.56 1.94
C LEU A 50 3.08 1.04 2.89
N GLU A 51 3.42 0.79 4.16
CA GLU A 51 2.44 0.41 5.17
C GLU A 51 1.39 1.50 5.39
N ASN A 52 1.79 2.78 5.34
CA ASN A 52 0.86 3.89 5.50
C ASN A 52 -0.17 3.91 4.36
N LEU A 53 0.28 3.72 3.12
CA LEU A 53 -0.62 3.62 1.95
C LEU A 53 -1.52 2.39 2.04
N SER A 54 -1.00 1.23 2.47
CA SER A 54 -1.80 0.02 2.70
C SER A 54 -2.87 0.22 3.79
N ARG A 55 -2.52 0.89 4.90
CA ARG A 55 -3.48 1.26 5.95
C ARG A 55 -4.58 2.21 5.44
N GLN A 56 -4.22 3.19 4.60
CA GLN A 56 -5.20 4.08 3.97
C GLN A 56 -6.18 3.29 3.08
N LEU A 57 -5.67 2.36 2.25
CA LEU A 57 -6.53 1.53 1.40
C LEU A 57 -7.46 0.62 2.22
N LYS A 58 -6.95 0.03 3.31
CA LYS A 58 -7.78 -0.73 4.26
C LYS A 58 -8.91 0.12 4.86
N GLN A 59 -8.64 1.38 5.21
CA GLN A 59 -9.66 2.30 5.73
C GLN A 59 -10.71 2.67 4.69
N LEU A 60 -10.35 2.65 3.40
CA LEU A 60 -11.26 2.91 2.28
C LEU A 60 -11.99 1.65 1.80
N GLY A 61 -11.82 0.49 2.45
CA GLY A 61 -12.49 -0.77 2.10
C GLY A 61 -11.74 -1.66 1.10
N GLU A 62 -10.51 -1.31 0.73
CA GLU A 62 -9.68 -2.03 -0.24
C GLU A 62 -8.39 -2.58 0.43
N PRO A 63 -8.49 -3.58 1.33
CA PRO A 63 -7.33 -4.09 2.05
C PRO A 63 -6.34 -4.79 1.11
N ILE A 64 -5.06 -4.42 1.21
CA ILE A 64 -3.97 -5.14 0.55
C ILE A 64 -3.51 -6.29 1.44
N SER A 65 -3.34 -7.49 0.86
CA SER A 65 -2.79 -8.63 1.59
C SER A 65 -1.34 -8.39 2.00
N GLU A 66 -0.92 -8.99 3.11
CA GLU A 66 0.48 -8.88 3.57
C GLU A 66 1.46 -9.38 2.50
N SER A 67 1.14 -10.48 1.81
CA SER A 67 1.96 -11.02 0.72
C SER A 67 2.15 -10.01 -0.43
N MET A 68 1.12 -9.26 -0.77
CA MET A 68 1.16 -8.25 -1.82
C MET A 68 1.93 -7.00 -1.38
N LEU A 69 1.83 -6.62 -0.10
CA LEU A 69 2.65 -5.56 0.47
C LEU A 69 4.13 -5.93 0.48
N ILE A 70 4.48 -7.15 0.92
CA ILE A 70 5.85 -7.69 0.87
C ILE A 70 6.38 -7.69 -0.56
N THR A 71 5.55 -8.12 -1.52
CA THR A 71 5.92 -8.10 -2.94
C THR A 71 6.22 -6.69 -3.43
N ASN A 72 5.39 -5.71 -3.07
CA ASN A 72 5.63 -4.31 -3.44
C ASN A 72 6.89 -3.74 -2.78
N ILE A 73 7.19 -4.07 -1.52
CA ILE A 73 8.45 -3.69 -0.89
C ILE A 73 9.62 -4.17 -1.77
N PHE A 74 9.66 -5.43 -2.16
CA PHE A 74 10.74 -5.93 -3.05
C PHE A 74 10.79 -5.26 -4.42
N MET A 75 9.64 -5.01 -5.05
CA MET A 75 9.60 -4.39 -6.38
C MET A 75 10.06 -2.93 -6.38
N THR A 76 10.06 -2.28 -5.21
CA THR A 76 10.36 -0.86 -5.06
C THR A 76 11.74 -0.59 -4.45
N LEU A 77 12.45 -1.65 -4.05
CA LEU A 77 13.84 -1.60 -3.60
C LEU A 77 14.82 -1.47 -4.78
N PRO A 78 15.98 -0.83 -4.58
CA PRO A 78 17.05 -0.81 -5.58
C PRO A 78 17.64 -2.20 -5.85
N ASP A 79 18.26 -2.37 -7.03
CA ASP A 79 18.92 -3.63 -7.44
C ASP A 79 20.03 -4.09 -6.48
N SER A 80 20.57 -3.20 -5.63
CA SER A 80 21.54 -3.56 -4.58
C SER A 80 21.01 -4.62 -3.60
N TYR A 81 19.70 -4.72 -3.43
CA TYR A 81 19.04 -5.67 -2.53
C TYR A 81 18.66 -6.99 -3.21
N ARG A 82 19.09 -7.23 -4.45
CA ARG A 82 18.72 -8.45 -5.20
C ARG A 82 19.16 -9.74 -4.51
N ASN A 83 20.31 -9.74 -3.83
CA ASN A 83 20.80 -10.90 -3.07
C ASN A 83 19.89 -11.23 -1.88
N PHE A 84 19.37 -10.19 -1.21
CA PHE A 84 18.42 -10.35 -0.11
C PHE A 84 17.12 -11.01 -0.58
N TYR A 85 16.61 -10.64 -1.75
CA TYR A 85 15.40 -11.26 -2.32
C TYR A 85 15.54 -12.77 -2.46
N SER A 86 16.68 -13.25 -2.99
CA SER A 86 16.94 -14.69 -3.12
C SER A 86 17.00 -15.41 -1.77
N ALA A 87 17.62 -14.78 -0.75
CA ALA A 87 17.64 -15.33 0.59
C ALA A 87 16.24 -15.39 1.21
N TRP A 88 15.43 -14.34 1.02
CA TRP A 88 14.05 -14.28 1.51
C TRP A 88 13.15 -15.32 0.86
N ASP A 89 13.25 -15.50 -0.47
CA ASP A 89 12.45 -16.48 -1.20
C ASP A 89 12.83 -17.94 -0.89
N SER A 90 13.94 -18.18 -0.21
CA SER A 90 14.31 -19.50 0.32
C SER A 90 13.68 -19.80 1.68
N MET A 91 13.12 -18.81 2.37
CA MET A 91 12.50 -18.99 3.69
C MET A 91 11.17 -19.73 3.59
N ASN A 92 10.82 -20.48 4.64
CA ASN A 92 9.50 -21.10 4.76
C ASN A 92 8.40 -20.03 4.63
N SER A 93 7.40 -20.29 3.78
CA SER A 93 6.23 -19.44 3.58
C SER A 93 5.54 -18.97 4.88
N ALA A 94 5.49 -19.80 5.92
CA ALA A 94 4.91 -19.44 7.22
C ALA A 94 5.67 -18.31 7.94
N ASN A 95 6.93 -18.09 7.60
CA ASN A 95 7.80 -17.09 8.20
C ASN A 95 7.94 -15.83 7.32
N ARG A 96 7.24 -15.75 6.17
CA ARG A 96 7.29 -14.61 5.26
C ARG A 96 6.30 -13.53 5.67
N THR A 97 6.50 -12.95 6.85
CA THR A 97 5.68 -11.87 7.41
C THR A 97 6.45 -10.56 7.44
N LEU A 98 5.76 -9.42 7.51
CA LEU A 98 6.38 -8.09 7.62
C LEU A 98 7.21 -7.94 8.90
N GLU A 99 6.78 -8.59 9.98
CA GLU A 99 7.47 -8.64 11.26
C GLU A 99 8.87 -9.26 11.14
N GLN A 100 9.01 -10.30 10.31
CA GLN A 100 10.30 -10.94 10.03
C GLN A 100 11.10 -10.23 8.95
N LEU A 101 10.42 -9.60 7.98
CA LEU A 101 11.06 -8.91 6.85
C LEU A 101 11.80 -7.66 7.30
N THR A 102 11.13 -6.81 8.08
CA THR A 102 11.61 -5.48 8.47
C THR A 102 12.99 -5.51 9.14
N PRO A 103 13.21 -6.25 10.24
CA PRO A 103 14.51 -6.28 10.90
C PRO A 103 15.62 -6.85 10.00
N ARG A 104 15.30 -7.79 9.10
CA ARG A 104 16.28 -8.40 8.19
C ARG A 104 16.72 -7.42 7.09
N LEU A 105 15.77 -6.69 6.49
CA LEU A 105 16.09 -5.67 5.49
C LEU A 105 16.90 -4.52 6.10
N MET A 106 16.63 -4.15 7.36
CA MET A 106 17.40 -3.12 8.05
C MET A 106 18.85 -3.54 8.34
N VAL A 107 19.12 -4.83 8.54
CA VAL A 107 20.51 -5.32 8.69
C VAL A 107 21.27 -5.22 7.36
N GLU A 108 20.64 -5.55 6.24
CA GLU A 108 21.24 -5.48 4.90
C GLU A 108 21.58 -4.04 4.45
N GLU A 109 20.95 -3.04 5.04
CA GLU A 109 21.24 -1.61 4.77
C GLU A 109 22.60 -1.15 5.29
N THR A 110 23.23 -1.91 6.20
CA THR A 110 24.46 -1.53 6.93
C THR A 110 25.73 -2.01 6.23
#